data_AF-A0A5E4JIQ3-F1
#
_entry.id   AF-A0A5E4JIQ3-F1
#
_cell.length_a   1.000
_cell.length_b   1.000
_cell.length_c   1.000
_cell.angle_alpha   90.00
_cell.angle_beta   90.00
_cell.angle_gamma   90.00
#
_symmetry.space_group_name_H-M   'P 1'
#
loop_
_entity.id
_entity.type
_entity.pdbx_description
1 polymer ?
#
loop_
_entity_poly.entity_id
_entity_poly.type
_entity_poly.pdbx_seq_one_letter_code
_entity_poly.pdbx_strand_id
1 'polypeptide(L)'
;MANEEINSTVKQEGGKISIFAGVAAIVIIVIVIIAAAIFIVIPGANSPATGQVTSPDTNKPAFDFTKYCENKSDLNGLGIIAIASDENGGTASNVSIKGINAPFFLIVGKVSGKEVIQNTFLGQTGKAADLVKLLKENGATAIAFSAPSKDIIDAMHNAGVKCYKTVGVIANVLHEQVQAAPNYCKEADITELDLSKLTSAVAIASDANGMSGIISLAGARAPYFILYSAEKNAYAVLDNNLPKVSTIESDLAKLLKSRGVKTAILANPSQLFSSALKTEGIECYKTLGAMSKLKK
;
A
#
# COMPACT_ATOMS: atom_id res chain seq x y z
N MET A 1 50.23 17.76 59.82
CA MET A 1 49.31 16.65 59.48
C MET A 1 48.68 16.96 58.14
N ALA A 2 48.80 16.19 57.06
CA ALA A 2 49.74 15.21 56.55
C ALA A 2 49.41 15.15 55.04
N ASN A 3 50.37 15.46 54.16
CA ASN A 3 50.25 15.32 52.70
C ASN A 3 50.47 13.84 52.34
N GLU A 4 49.56 13.24 51.58
CA GLU A 4 49.82 12.01 50.84
C GLU A 4 49.69 12.28 49.34
N GLU A 5 50.85 12.32 48.67
CA GLU A 5 51.00 12.17 47.23
C GLU A 5 50.75 10.70 46.83
N ILE A 6 49.78 10.46 45.96
CA ILE A 6 49.62 9.16 45.31
C ILE A 6 50.38 9.20 43.98
N ASN A 7 51.60 8.68 44.01
CA ASN A 7 52.44 8.44 42.83
C ASN A 7 52.16 7.00 42.36
N SER A 8 51.36 6.81 41.31
CA SER A 8 51.11 5.48 40.75
C SER A 8 51.87 5.28 39.44
N THR A 9 52.90 4.44 39.51
CA THR A 9 53.71 3.98 38.38
C THR A 9 52.94 2.90 37.63
N VAL A 10 52.43 3.21 36.43
CA VAL A 10 51.78 2.23 35.55
C VAL A 10 52.86 1.36 34.90
N LYS A 11 52.97 0.10 35.34
CA LYS A 11 53.68 -0.96 34.60
C LYS A 11 52.81 -1.42 33.43
N GLN A 12 53.30 -1.21 32.21
CA GLN A 12 52.67 -1.72 30.99
C GLN A 12 53.02 -3.20 30.82
N GLU A 13 52.08 -4.10 31.13
CA GLU A 13 52.21 -5.51 30.79
C GLU A 13 51.97 -5.70 29.29
N GLY A 14 53.00 -6.21 28.59
CA GLY A 14 52.91 -6.61 27.19
C GLY A 14 51.96 -7.80 27.04
N GLY A 15 50.74 -7.52 26.59
CA GLY A 15 49.73 -8.52 26.28
C GLY A 15 50.18 -9.42 25.12
N LYS A 16 50.42 -10.70 25.43
CA LYS A 16 50.58 -11.76 24.43
C LYS A 16 49.26 -11.89 23.67
N ILE A 17 49.24 -11.47 22.40
CA ILE A 17 48.11 -11.68 21.50
C ILE A 17 47.93 -13.18 21.35
N SER A 18 46.79 -13.68 21.85
CA SER A 18 46.38 -15.08 21.69
C SER A 18 46.38 -15.43 20.21
N ILE A 19 47.10 -16.50 19.85
CA ILE A 19 47.25 -17.00 18.48
C ILE A 19 45.88 -17.24 17.82
N PHE A 20 44.84 -17.53 18.61
CA PHE A 20 43.46 -17.70 18.14
C PHE A 20 42.83 -16.42 17.59
N ALA A 21 43.15 -15.23 18.13
CA ALA A 21 42.65 -13.97 17.62
C ALA A 21 43.28 -13.61 16.27
N GLY A 22 44.55 -13.96 16.07
CA GLY A 22 45.24 -13.78 14.80
C GLY A 22 44.66 -14.65 13.68
N VAL A 23 44.34 -15.91 13.98
CA VAL A 23 43.77 -16.84 12.98
C VAL A 23 42.35 -16.40 12.57
N ALA A 24 41.52 -15.94 13.51
CA ALA A 24 40.17 -15.46 13.18
C ALA A 24 40.18 -14.24 12.26
N ALA A 25 41.10 -13.30 12.48
CA ALA A 25 41.24 -12.12 11.61
C ALA A 25 41.66 -12.49 10.19
N ILE A 26 42.58 -13.45 10.04
CA ILE A 26 43.04 -13.93 8.73
C ILE A 26 41.89 -14.61 7.97
N VAL A 27 41.07 -15.44 8.65
CA VAL A 27 39.93 -16.11 8.02
C VAL A 27 38.90 -15.10 7.50
N ILE A 28 38.62 -14.04 8.25
CA ILE A 28 37.68 -12.99 7.83
C ILE A 28 38.22 -12.25 6.59
N ILE A 29 39.52 -11.90 6.57
CA ILE A 29 40.14 -11.23 5.43
C ILE A 29 40.06 -12.11 4.17
N VAL A 30 40.31 -13.42 4.30
CA VAL A 30 40.23 -14.37 3.18
C VAL A 30 38.79 -14.48 2.65
N ILE A 31 37.77 -14.53 3.52
CA ILE A 31 36.36 -14.57 3.10
C ILE A 31 35.97 -13.29 2.35
N VAL A 32 36.41 -12.12 2.81
CA VAL A 32 36.13 -10.83 2.14
C VAL A 32 36.80 -10.76 0.77
N ILE A 33 38.04 -11.25 0.64
CA ILE A 33 38.75 -11.30 -0.65
C ILE A 33 38.06 -12.25 -1.63
N ILE A 34 37.63 -13.43 -1.17
CA ILE A 34 36.89 -14.39 -2.01
C ILE A 34 35.54 -13.81 -2.46
N ALA A 35 34.79 -13.16 -1.55
CA ALA A 35 33.54 -12.49 -1.90
C ALA A 35 33.75 -11.37 -2.93
N ALA A 36 34.79 -10.54 -2.75
CA ALA A 36 35.14 -9.49 -3.71
C ALA A 36 35.58 -10.04 -5.07
N ALA A 37 36.33 -11.16 -5.09
CA ALA A 37 36.74 -11.82 -6.33
C ALA A 37 35.54 -12.41 -7.09
N ILE A 38 34.53 -12.96 -6.40
CA ILE A 38 33.29 -13.44 -7.04
C ILE A 38 32.54 -12.28 -7.72
N PHE A 39 32.53 -11.08 -7.11
CA PHE A 39 31.92 -9.90 -7.73
C PHE A 39 32.68 -9.35 -8.95
N ILE A 40 33.98 -9.61 -9.06
CA ILE A 40 34.82 -9.08 -10.15
C ILE A 40 34.94 -10.08 -11.32
N VAL A 41 34.87 -11.39 -11.07
CA VAL A 41 35.10 -12.45 -12.09
C VAL A 41 33.81 -12.92 -12.78
N ILE A 42 32.63 -12.39 -12.41
CA ILE A 42 31.39 -12.62 -13.16
C ILE A 42 30.99 -11.34 -13.90
N PRO A 43 31.63 -10.99 -15.03
CA PRO A 43 31.07 -10.00 -15.94
C PRO A 43 29.84 -10.63 -16.61
N GLY A 44 28.64 -10.37 -16.08
CA GLY A 44 27.39 -10.62 -16.82
C GLY A 44 26.19 -11.21 -16.08
N ALA A 45 26.21 -11.45 -14.77
CA ALA A 45 25.05 -12.07 -14.10
C ALA A 45 23.95 -11.09 -13.61
N ASN A 46 24.18 -9.77 -13.61
CA ASN A 46 23.24 -8.79 -13.03
C ASN A 46 22.78 -7.68 -13.98
N SER A 47 22.85 -7.88 -15.30
CA SER A 47 21.95 -7.13 -16.19
C SER A 47 20.71 -7.98 -16.41
N PRO A 48 19.53 -7.63 -15.86
CA PRO A 48 18.31 -8.21 -16.39
C PRO A 48 18.35 -7.93 -17.88
N ALA A 49 18.22 -8.98 -18.69
CA ALA A 49 18.06 -8.84 -20.12
C ALA A 49 16.96 -7.79 -20.34
N THR A 50 17.34 -6.59 -20.73
CA THR A 50 16.48 -5.69 -21.46
C THR A 50 16.28 -6.35 -22.81
N GLY A 51 15.49 -7.43 -22.82
CA GLY A 51 14.73 -7.78 -23.99
C GLY A 51 14.04 -6.49 -24.36
N GLN A 52 14.45 -5.90 -25.48
CA GLN A 52 13.71 -4.82 -26.09
C GLN A 52 12.27 -5.33 -26.15
N VAL A 53 11.41 -4.76 -25.31
CA VAL A 53 9.98 -4.81 -25.55
C VAL A 53 9.84 -4.06 -26.86
N THR A 54 9.86 -4.80 -27.97
CA THR A 54 9.43 -4.29 -29.26
C THR A 54 8.11 -3.60 -28.98
N SER A 55 8.06 -2.29 -29.25
CA SER A 55 6.89 -1.45 -29.05
C SER A 55 5.65 -2.25 -29.45
N PRO A 56 4.64 -2.41 -28.56
CA PRO A 56 3.45 -3.16 -28.90
C PRO A 56 2.91 -2.59 -30.20
N ASP A 57 2.72 -3.46 -31.18
CA ASP A 57 2.21 -3.13 -32.49
C ASP A 57 0.89 -2.37 -32.33
N THR A 58 0.96 -1.03 -32.38
CA THR A 58 -0.17 -0.12 -32.10
C THR A 58 -1.26 -0.22 -33.15
N ASN A 59 -1.04 -1.01 -34.20
CA ASN A 59 -1.98 -1.27 -35.28
C ASN A 59 -2.85 -2.52 -35.04
N LYS A 60 -2.59 -3.32 -33.99
CA LYS A 60 -3.52 -4.39 -33.63
C LYS A 60 -4.72 -3.77 -32.93
N PRO A 61 -5.96 -3.97 -33.42
CA PRO A 61 -7.14 -3.42 -32.77
C PRO A 61 -7.16 -3.88 -31.31
N ALA A 62 -7.26 -2.91 -30.39
CA ALA A 62 -7.36 -3.19 -28.97
C ALA A 62 -8.51 -4.18 -28.75
N PHE A 63 -8.23 -5.26 -28.02
CA PHE A 63 -9.25 -6.26 -27.72
C PHE A 63 -10.38 -5.60 -26.92
N ASP A 64 -11.55 -5.50 -27.54
CA ASP A 64 -12.73 -4.91 -26.93
C ASP A 64 -13.47 -5.95 -26.08
N PHE A 65 -13.02 -6.08 -24.84
CA PHE A 65 -13.60 -6.99 -23.85
C PHE A 65 -15.04 -6.62 -23.45
N THR A 66 -15.52 -5.40 -23.78
CA THR A 66 -16.88 -4.96 -23.42
C THR A 66 -17.97 -5.76 -24.14
N LYS A 67 -17.63 -6.47 -25.21
CA LYS A 67 -18.52 -7.38 -25.92
C LYS A 67 -18.75 -8.72 -25.20
N TYR A 68 -17.89 -9.06 -24.24
CA TYR A 68 -17.88 -10.38 -23.60
C TYR A 68 -18.16 -10.35 -22.10
N CYS A 69 -17.99 -9.18 -21.47
CA CYS A 69 -18.25 -8.98 -20.04
C CYS A 69 -19.38 -7.97 -19.86
N GLU A 70 -20.38 -8.32 -19.06
CA GLU A 70 -21.45 -7.38 -18.73
C GLU A 70 -20.91 -6.30 -17.77
N ASN A 71 -21.18 -5.03 -18.04
CA ASN A 71 -20.86 -3.96 -17.10
C ASN A 71 -21.81 -4.06 -15.89
N LYS A 72 -21.26 -4.28 -14.70
CA LYS A 72 -22.01 -4.36 -13.44
C LYS A 72 -21.38 -3.46 -12.39
N SER A 73 -22.14 -2.47 -11.94
CA SER A 73 -21.82 -1.68 -10.74
C SER A 73 -22.29 -2.35 -9.45
N ASP A 74 -23.26 -3.25 -9.56
CA ASP A 74 -23.80 -4.05 -8.46
C ASP A 74 -23.64 -5.55 -8.77
N LEU A 75 -22.97 -6.25 -7.88
CA LEU A 75 -22.76 -7.70 -7.91
C LEU A 75 -23.63 -8.45 -6.90
N ASN A 76 -24.39 -7.74 -6.06
CA ASN A 76 -25.25 -8.33 -5.06
C ASN A 76 -26.33 -9.21 -5.71
N GLY A 77 -26.58 -10.37 -5.11
CA GLY A 77 -27.60 -11.30 -5.58
C GLY A 77 -27.30 -11.99 -6.92
N LEU A 78 -26.13 -11.78 -7.55
CA LEU A 78 -25.79 -12.42 -8.83
C LEU A 78 -25.23 -13.85 -8.70
N GLY A 79 -25.30 -14.45 -7.50
CA GLY A 79 -24.84 -15.82 -7.23
C GLY A 79 -23.55 -15.86 -6.40
N ILE A 80 -22.70 -16.86 -6.67
CA ILE A 80 -21.35 -16.95 -6.08
C ILE A 80 -20.37 -16.35 -7.08
N ILE A 81 -19.69 -15.28 -6.70
CA ILE A 81 -18.86 -14.48 -7.60
C ILE A 81 -17.43 -14.47 -7.08
N ALA A 82 -16.48 -14.74 -7.97
CA ALA A 82 -15.07 -14.49 -7.71
C ALA A 82 -14.73 -13.05 -8.11
N ILE A 83 -14.14 -12.27 -7.21
CA ILE A 83 -13.75 -10.89 -7.48
C ILE A 83 -12.23 -10.79 -7.37
N ALA A 84 -11.57 -10.39 -8.47
CA ALA A 84 -10.13 -10.22 -8.50
C ALA A 84 -9.68 -9.09 -7.56
N SER A 85 -8.67 -9.34 -6.72
CA SER A 85 -8.16 -8.40 -5.71
C SER A 85 -6.63 -8.30 -5.75
N ASP A 86 -6.11 -7.10 -5.52
CA ASP A 86 -4.67 -6.84 -5.39
C ASP A 86 -4.12 -7.15 -3.99
N GLU A 87 -4.99 -7.28 -2.99
CA GLU A 87 -4.62 -7.45 -1.59
C GLU A 87 -5.40 -8.61 -0.95
N ASN A 88 -4.80 -9.23 0.08
CA ASN A 88 -5.42 -10.29 0.90
C ASN A 88 -6.43 -9.71 1.93
N GLY A 89 -7.13 -8.63 1.56
CA GLY A 89 -7.86 -7.74 2.48
C GLY A 89 -9.37 -7.96 2.55
N GLY A 90 -9.89 -9.03 1.94
CA GLY A 90 -11.34 -9.25 1.88
C GLY A 90 -12.06 -8.17 1.07
N THR A 91 -13.20 -7.66 1.57
CA THR A 91 -14.03 -6.68 0.85
C THR A 91 -13.51 -5.24 0.89
N ALA A 92 -12.47 -4.94 1.69
CA ALA A 92 -11.88 -3.60 1.75
C ALA A 92 -10.94 -3.29 0.57
N SER A 93 -10.55 -4.31 -0.19
CA SER A 93 -9.62 -4.17 -1.31
C SER A 93 -10.30 -3.60 -2.56
N ASN A 94 -9.49 -3.06 -3.48
CA ASN A 94 -9.96 -2.67 -4.81
C ASN A 94 -10.09 -3.89 -5.72
N VAL A 95 -11.06 -3.83 -6.64
CA VAL A 95 -11.15 -4.76 -7.75
C VAL A 95 -9.91 -4.60 -8.63
N SER A 96 -9.13 -5.66 -8.77
CA SER A 96 -7.82 -5.61 -9.43
C SER A 96 -7.95 -5.29 -10.93
N ILE A 97 -7.04 -4.46 -11.42
CA ILE A 97 -6.82 -4.16 -12.85
C ILE A 97 -5.91 -5.18 -13.54
N LYS A 98 -5.35 -6.12 -12.78
CA LYS A 98 -4.35 -7.06 -13.28
C LYS A 98 -4.94 -8.30 -13.95
N GLY A 99 -6.28 -8.43 -13.99
CA GLY A 99 -6.95 -9.56 -14.62
C GLY A 99 -6.50 -10.91 -14.03
N ILE A 100 -5.98 -11.80 -14.87
CA ILE A 100 -5.38 -13.07 -14.47
C ILE A 100 -4.18 -12.92 -13.51
N ASN A 101 -3.50 -11.77 -13.52
CA ASN A 101 -2.37 -11.50 -12.65
C ASN A 101 -2.79 -10.85 -11.31
N ALA A 102 -4.08 -10.88 -10.98
CA ALA A 102 -4.53 -10.54 -9.63
C ALA A 102 -3.99 -11.59 -8.65
N PRO A 103 -3.31 -11.20 -7.56
CA PRO A 103 -2.72 -12.15 -6.61
C PRO A 103 -3.78 -12.89 -5.78
N PHE A 104 -4.99 -12.33 -5.64
CA PHE A 104 -6.06 -12.92 -4.84
C PHE A 104 -7.41 -12.85 -5.58
N PHE A 105 -8.31 -13.77 -5.21
CA PHE A 105 -9.71 -13.76 -5.61
C PHE A 105 -10.59 -13.90 -4.37
N LEU A 106 -11.54 -12.99 -4.20
CA LEU A 106 -12.55 -13.09 -3.16
C LEU A 106 -13.77 -13.83 -3.72
N ILE A 107 -14.10 -14.98 -3.16
CA ILE A 107 -15.36 -15.69 -3.42
C ILE A 107 -16.43 -15.15 -2.48
N VAL A 108 -17.54 -14.68 -3.06
CA VAL A 108 -18.68 -14.14 -2.31
C VAL A 108 -19.99 -14.75 -2.80
N GLY A 109 -20.84 -15.24 -1.91
CA GLY A 109 -22.15 -15.78 -2.25
C GLY A 109 -23.22 -15.53 -1.18
N LYS A 110 -24.49 -15.75 -1.51
CA LYS A 110 -25.63 -15.54 -0.58
C LYS A 110 -25.68 -16.57 0.56
N VAL A 111 -24.98 -17.70 0.42
CA VAL A 111 -25.08 -18.86 1.33
C VAL A 111 -23.69 -19.32 1.79
N SER A 112 -22.69 -19.23 0.92
CA SER A 112 -21.28 -19.39 1.26
C SER A 112 -20.74 -18.03 1.74
N GLY A 113 -20.15 -17.98 2.93
CA GLY A 113 -19.49 -16.78 3.42
C GLY A 113 -18.38 -16.27 2.48
N LYS A 114 -17.58 -15.31 2.96
CA LYS A 114 -16.44 -14.80 2.20
C LYS A 114 -15.25 -15.72 2.32
N GLU A 115 -14.68 -16.11 1.20
CA GLU A 115 -13.44 -16.88 1.15
C GLU A 115 -12.43 -16.19 0.26
N VAL A 116 -11.18 -16.06 0.73
CA VAL A 116 -10.09 -15.52 -0.07
C VAL A 116 -9.26 -16.68 -0.63
N ILE A 117 -9.14 -16.72 -1.94
CA ILE A 117 -8.33 -17.70 -2.68
C ILE A 117 -7.07 -17.00 -3.19
N GLN A 118 -5.91 -17.58 -2.88
CA GLN A 118 -4.65 -17.14 -3.46
C GLN A 118 -4.53 -17.65 -4.91
N ASN A 119 -4.11 -16.77 -5.82
CA ASN A 119 -3.84 -17.14 -7.20
C ASN A 119 -2.50 -17.89 -7.30
N THR A 120 -2.54 -19.22 -7.33
CA THR A 120 -1.37 -20.08 -7.48
C THR A 120 -0.76 -20.04 -8.89
N PHE A 121 -1.43 -19.39 -9.85
CA PHE A 121 -1.00 -19.25 -11.25
C PHE A 121 -0.39 -17.88 -11.56
N LEU A 122 -0.15 -17.05 -10.55
CA LEU A 122 0.40 -15.71 -10.72
C LEU A 122 1.69 -15.71 -11.56
N GLY A 123 1.71 -14.92 -12.64
CA GLY A 123 2.87 -14.80 -13.54
C GLY A 123 3.09 -15.98 -14.49
N GLN A 124 2.24 -17.01 -14.47
CA GLN A 124 2.35 -18.15 -15.38
C GLN A 124 1.56 -17.89 -16.68
N THR A 125 2.23 -18.04 -17.82
CA THR A 125 1.59 -17.90 -19.14
C THR A 125 0.72 -19.12 -19.48
N GLY A 126 -0.45 -18.90 -20.08
CA GLY A 126 -1.32 -19.98 -20.56
C GLY A 126 -2.13 -20.68 -19.46
N LYS A 127 -2.19 -20.11 -18.25
CA LYS A 127 -2.88 -20.69 -17.08
C LYS A 127 -4.28 -20.13 -16.82
N ALA A 128 -4.85 -19.39 -17.77
CA ALA A 128 -6.19 -18.84 -17.65
C ALA A 128 -7.27 -19.90 -17.40
N ALA A 129 -7.22 -21.02 -18.14
CA ALA A 129 -8.17 -22.12 -17.98
C ALA A 129 -8.06 -22.80 -16.60
N ASP A 130 -6.83 -23.00 -16.12
CA ASP A 130 -6.56 -23.61 -14.81
C ASP A 130 -7.07 -22.69 -13.68
N LEU A 131 -6.89 -21.37 -13.79
CA LEU A 131 -7.44 -20.40 -12.84
C LEU A 131 -8.98 -20.41 -12.85
N VAL A 132 -9.63 -20.38 -14.01
CA VAL A 132 -11.09 -20.43 -14.10
C VAL A 132 -11.63 -21.74 -13.51
N LYS A 133 -10.94 -22.86 -13.76
CA LYS A 133 -11.27 -24.15 -13.18
C LYS A 133 -11.19 -24.11 -11.65
N LEU A 134 -10.09 -23.59 -11.09
CA LEU A 134 -9.93 -23.43 -9.64
C LEU A 134 -11.07 -22.59 -9.04
N LEU A 135 -11.39 -21.44 -9.63
CA LEU A 135 -12.46 -20.57 -9.12
C LEU A 135 -13.83 -21.26 -9.19
N LYS A 136 -14.09 -22.04 -10.24
CA LYS A 136 -15.32 -22.82 -10.40
C LYS A 136 -15.42 -23.98 -9.41
N GLU A 137 -14.32 -24.67 -9.12
CA GLU A 137 -14.24 -25.71 -8.09
C GLU A 137 -14.53 -25.15 -6.69
N ASN A 138 -14.23 -23.86 -6.47
CA ASN A 138 -14.61 -23.11 -5.27
C ASN A 138 -16.01 -22.45 -5.38
N GLY A 139 -16.84 -22.91 -6.32
CA GLY A 139 -18.24 -22.53 -6.43
C GLY A 139 -18.55 -21.26 -7.22
N ALA A 140 -17.56 -20.57 -7.80
CA ALA A 140 -17.81 -19.35 -8.57
C ALA A 140 -18.64 -19.65 -9.84
N THR A 141 -19.77 -18.96 -9.98
CA THR A 141 -20.63 -18.98 -11.18
C THR A 141 -20.37 -17.78 -12.10
N ALA A 142 -19.69 -16.76 -11.58
CA ALA A 142 -19.22 -15.60 -12.31
C ALA A 142 -17.87 -15.12 -11.79
N ILE A 143 -17.14 -14.37 -12.62
CA ILE A 143 -15.90 -13.69 -12.21
C ILE A 143 -15.98 -12.21 -12.59
N ALA A 144 -15.58 -11.35 -11.67
CA ALA A 144 -15.57 -9.90 -11.83
C ALA A 144 -14.14 -9.34 -11.90
N PHE A 145 -13.90 -8.51 -12.92
CA PHE A 145 -12.62 -7.85 -13.19
C PHE A 145 -12.83 -6.38 -13.55
N SER A 146 -11.81 -5.54 -13.37
CA SER A 146 -11.84 -4.18 -13.95
C SER A 146 -11.27 -4.12 -15.36
N ALA A 147 -10.29 -4.98 -15.67
CA ALA A 147 -9.70 -5.13 -17.00
C ALA A 147 -9.28 -6.59 -17.25
N PRO A 148 -10.19 -7.47 -17.70
CA PRO A 148 -9.85 -8.85 -18.02
C PRO A 148 -9.04 -8.95 -19.33
N SER A 149 -8.07 -9.85 -19.37
CA SER A 149 -7.34 -10.20 -20.59
C SER A 149 -8.18 -11.13 -21.50
N LYS A 150 -7.82 -11.24 -22.78
CA LYS A 150 -8.56 -12.07 -23.74
C LYS A 150 -8.57 -13.56 -23.34
N ASP A 151 -7.43 -14.07 -22.89
CA ASP A 151 -7.26 -15.47 -22.50
C ASP A 151 -8.14 -15.86 -21.31
N ILE A 152 -8.31 -14.98 -20.31
CA ILE A 152 -9.23 -15.24 -19.20
C ILE A 152 -10.69 -15.20 -19.65
N ILE A 153 -11.05 -14.31 -20.58
CA ILE A 153 -12.40 -14.25 -21.13
C ILE A 153 -12.73 -15.53 -21.93
N ASP A 154 -11.81 -15.97 -22.79
CA ASP A 154 -11.98 -17.20 -23.56
C ASP A 154 -12.12 -18.41 -22.62
N ALA A 155 -11.30 -18.47 -21.56
CA ALA A 155 -11.38 -19.52 -20.54
C ALA A 155 -12.72 -19.52 -19.80
N MET A 156 -13.23 -18.34 -19.43
CA MET A 156 -14.55 -18.18 -18.78
C MET A 156 -15.69 -18.63 -19.70
N HIS A 157 -15.66 -18.21 -20.96
CA HIS A 157 -16.66 -18.58 -21.95
C HIS A 157 -16.70 -20.10 -22.14
N ASN A 158 -15.53 -20.73 -22.32
CA ASN A 158 -15.43 -22.18 -22.48
C ASN A 158 -15.86 -22.95 -21.22
N ALA A 159 -15.66 -22.38 -20.04
CA ALA A 159 -16.08 -22.99 -18.77
C ALA A 159 -17.55 -22.73 -18.40
N GLY A 160 -18.27 -21.92 -19.18
CA GLY A 160 -19.65 -21.50 -18.88
C GLY A 160 -19.76 -20.58 -17.66
N VAL A 161 -18.72 -19.80 -17.38
CA VAL A 161 -18.64 -18.85 -16.26
C VAL A 161 -18.93 -17.44 -16.75
N LYS A 162 -19.84 -16.71 -16.10
CA LYS A 162 -20.19 -15.35 -16.52
C LYS A 162 -19.05 -14.36 -16.26
N CYS A 163 -18.87 -13.40 -17.17
CA CYS A 163 -17.92 -12.30 -16.98
C CYS A 163 -18.61 -10.99 -16.61
N TYR A 164 -18.14 -10.36 -15.53
CA TYR A 164 -18.57 -9.03 -15.13
C TYR A 164 -17.40 -8.04 -15.16
N LYS A 165 -17.62 -6.88 -15.78
CA LYS A 165 -16.72 -5.73 -15.65
C LYS A 165 -17.20 -4.86 -14.50
N THR A 166 -16.33 -4.61 -13.53
CA THR A 166 -16.62 -3.75 -12.38
C THR A 166 -15.37 -3.01 -11.92
N VAL A 167 -15.54 -1.89 -11.22
CA VAL A 167 -14.44 -1.04 -10.75
C VAL A 167 -14.72 -0.53 -9.34
N GLY A 168 -13.67 -0.20 -8.59
CA GLY A 168 -13.77 0.39 -7.26
C GLY A 168 -13.51 -0.62 -6.13
N VAL A 169 -13.98 -0.28 -4.94
CA VAL A 169 -13.80 -1.09 -3.72
C VAL A 169 -14.79 -2.25 -3.73
N ILE A 170 -14.32 -3.45 -3.38
CA ILE A 170 -15.11 -4.69 -3.42
C ILE A 170 -16.38 -4.59 -2.56
N ALA A 171 -16.30 -3.96 -1.38
CA ALA A 171 -17.46 -3.72 -0.52
C ALA A 171 -18.57 -2.91 -1.21
N ASN A 172 -18.19 -1.91 -2.01
CA ASN A 172 -19.15 -1.04 -2.70
C ASN A 172 -19.85 -1.78 -3.83
N VAL A 173 -19.13 -2.62 -4.58
CA VAL A 173 -19.72 -3.37 -5.71
C VAL A 173 -20.61 -4.52 -5.23
N LEU A 174 -20.40 -5.03 -4.02
CA LEU A 174 -21.24 -6.09 -3.46
C LEU A 174 -22.55 -5.58 -2.82
N HIS A 175 -22.77 -4.27 -2.74
CA HIS A 175 -23.84 -3.65 -1.94
C HIS A 175 -24.03 -4.33 -0.59
N GLU A 176 -22.95 -4.87 -0.03
CA GLU A 176 -22.92 -5.10 1.39
C GLU A 176 -23.14 -3.71 1.95
N GLN A 177 -24.27 -3.52 2.63
CA GLN A 177 -24.39 -2.38 3.51
C GLN A 177 -23.35 -2.57 4.61
N VAL A 178 -22.07 -2.31 4.30
CA VAL A 178 -21.40 -1.25 5.04
C VAL A 178 -22.38 -0.10 4.87
N GLN A 179 -23.29 0.08 5.85
CA GLN A 179 -23.88 1.38 6.06
C GLN A 179 -22.68 2.31 5.94
N ALA A 180 -22.60 3.06 4.84
CA ALA A 180 -21.54 4.02 4.67
C ALA A 180 -21.79 4.97 5.82
N ALA A 181 -21.12 4.72 6.95
CA ALA A 181 -21.11 5.63 8.05
C ALA A 181 -20.76 6.95 7.38
N PRO A 182 -21.61 7.99 7.53
CA PRO A 182 -21.46 9.23 6.80
C PRO A 182 -19.99 9.62 6.85
N ASN A 183 -19.41 9.90 5.68
CA ASN A 183 -17.98 10.12 5.53
C ASN A 183 -17.54 11.06 6.65
N TYR A 184 -16.76 10.55 7.60
CA TYR A 184 -16.54 11.24 8.88
C TYR A 184 -15.86 12.60 8.66
N CYS A 185 -15.11 12.71 7.57
CA CYS A 185 -14.48 13.94 7.12
C CYS A 185 -15.51 14.93 6.57
N LYS A 186 -15.56 16.12 7.17
CA LYS A 186 -16.37 17.23 6.69
C LYS A 186 -15.75 17.80 5.43
N GLU A 187 -16.52 17.94 4.35
CA GLU A 187 -16.05 18.69 3.17
C GLU A 187 -15.85 20.15 3.57
N ALA A 188 -14.75 20.76 3.11
CA ALA A 188 -14.47 22.17 3.35
C ALA A 188 -13.75 22.78 2.14
N ASP A 189 -14.07 24.03 1.82
CA ASP A 189 -13.26 24.80 0.87
C ASP A 189 -11.91 25.15 1.53
N ILE A 190 -10.81 24.95 0.80
CA ILE A 190 -9.46 25.21 1.31
C ILE A 190 -9.27 26.67 1.75
N THR A 191 -10.02 27.60 1.15
CA THR A 191 -9.99 29.03 1.47
C THR A 191 -10.79 29.39 2.73
N GLU A 192 -11.65 28.49 3.20
CA GLU A 192 -12.43 28.64 4.43
C GLU A 192 -11.72 28.05 5.65
N LEU A 193 -10.78 27.14 5.44
CA LEU A 193 -9.97 26.56 6.51
C LEU A 193 -8.94 27.56 7.02
N ASP A 194 -9.15 27.96 8.27
CA ASP A 194 -8.31 28.90 9.01
C ASP A 194 -7.58 28.16 10.13
N LEU A 195 -6.29 27.90 9.89
CA LEU A 195 -5.45 27.15 10.81
C LEU A 195 -5.25 27.90 12.14
N SER A 196 -5.40 29.24 12.17
CA SER A 196 -5.28 30.03 13.41
C SER A 196 -6.40 29.72 14.40
N LYS A 197 -7.59 29.35 13.89
CA LYS A 197 -8.77 29.04 14.70
C LYS A 197 -8.76 27.61 15.22
N LEU A 198 -7.88 26.77 14.68
CA LEU A 198 -7.65 25.42 15.16
C LEU A 198 -6.64 25.51 16.29
N THR A 199 -7.12 25.57 17.54
CA THR A 199 -6.31 25.71 18.76
C THR A 199 -5.44 24.47 19.08
N SER A 200 -5.23 23.59 18.12
CA SER A 200 -4.61 22.29 18.31
C SER A 200 -3.73 21.91 17.13
N ALA A 201 -2.88 20.89 17.31
CA ALA A 201 -2.00 20.43 16.25
C ALA A 201 -2.81 19.84 15.08
N VAL A 202 -2.53 20.34 13.87
CA VAL A 202 -3.19 19.96 12.63
C VAL A 202 -2.24 19.12 11.79
N ALA A 203 -2.67 17.96 11.32
CA ALA A 203 -1.95 17.16 10.34
C ALA A 203 -2.51 17.39 8.94
N ILE A 204 -1.66 17.73 7.97
CA ILE A 204 -2.04 17.93 6.58
C ILE A 204 -1.30 16.89 5.73
N ALA A 205 -2.02 16.00 5.06
CA ALA A 205 -1.41 15.04 4.13
C ALA A 205 -0.80 15.79 2.93
N SER A 206 0.47 15.54 2.62
CA SER A 206 1.23 16.31 1.62
C SER A 206 2.10 15.43 0.74
N ASP A 207 2.21 15.81 -0.53
CA ASP A 207 3.14 15.21 -1.48
C ASP A 207 4.55 15.81 -1.39
N ALA A 208 4.73 16.88 -0.61
CA ALA A 208 6.01 17.55 -0.37
C ALA A 208 6.31 17.70 1.13
N ASN A 209 7.58 17.83 1.48
CA ASN A 209 8.07 18.01 2.85
C ASN A 209 7.99 19.47 3.35
N GLY A 210 6.98 20.24 2.93
CA GLY A 210 6.81 21.63 3.36
C GLY A 210 5.50 22.28 2.92
N MET A 211 5.23 23.47 3.47
CA MET A 211 3.96 24.21 3.27
C MET A 211 3.74 24.77 1.85
N SER A 212 4.74 24.72 0.97
CA SER A 212 4.59 25.08 -0.45
C SER A 212 3.97 23.97 -1.30
N GLY A 213 3.75 22.79 -0.72
CA GLY A 213 3.17 21.64 -1.40
C GLY A 213 1.66 21.72 -1.62
N ILE A 214 1.14 20.65 -2.23
CA ILE A 214 -0.29 20.40 -2.38
C ILE A 214 -0.75 19.37 -1.34
N ILE A 215 -2.04 19.44 -0.98
CA ILE A 215 -2.67 18.43 -0.14
C ILE A 215 -2.76 17.14 -0.94
N SER A 216 -2.18 16.06 -0.43
CA SER A 216 -2.03 14.79 -1.14
C SER A 216 -3.37 14.08 -1.34
N LEU A 217 -3.57 13.55 -2.54
CA LEU A 217 -4.69 12.66 -2.89
C LEU A 217 -4.53 11.24 -2.32
N ALA A 218 -3.37 10.89 -1.77
CA ALA A 218 -3.08 9.54 -1.28
C ALA A 218 -3.64 9.26 0.13
N GLY A 219 -4.23 10.25 0.81
CA GLY A 219 -4.83 10.08 2.13
C GLY A 219 -3.81 9.55 3.16
N ALA A 220 -4.08 8.39 3.77
CA ALA A 220 -3.17 7.73 4.72
C ALA A 220 -1.81 7.35 4.11
N ARG A 221 -1.71 7.26 2.78
CA ARG A 221 -0.48 6.88 2.07
C ARG A 221 0.29 8.09 1.53
N ALA A 222 -0.08 9.31 1.91
CA ALA A 222 0.69 10.50 1.59
C ALA A 222 2.13 10.34 2.09
N PRO A 223 3.15 10.72 1.28
CA PRO A 223 4.55 10.53 1.65
C PRO A 223 4.95 11.38 2.86
N TYR A 224 4.28 12.52 3.07
CA TYR A 224 4.53 13.41 4.19
C TYR A 224 3.23 13.82 4.88
N PHE A 225 3.31 14.12 6.17
CA PHE A 225 2.30 14.86 6.92
C PHE A 225 2.92 16.13 7.50
N ILE A 226 2.35 17.27 7.17
CA ILE A 226 2.74 18.55 7.76
C ILE A 226 1.99 18.71 9.08
N LEU A 227 2.72 18.76 10.19
CA LEU A 227 2.18 18.93 11.53
C LEU A 227 2.27 20.42 11.91
N TYR A 228 1.19 21.17 11.65
CA TYR A 228 1.10 22.59 11.95
C TYR A 228 0.62 22.85 13.39
N SER A 229 1.26 23.79 14.07
CA SER A 229 0.87 24.27 15.40
C SER A 229 0.51 25.75 15.31
N ALA A 230 -0.77 26.07 15.51
CA ALA A 230 -1.26 27.45 15.52
C ALA A 230 -0.63 28.27 16.66
N GLU A 231 -0.50 27.68 17.85
CA GLU A 231 0.11 28.33 19.03
C GLU A 231 1.54 28.82 18.77
N LYS A 232 2.33 28.03 18.02
CA LYS A 232 3.74 28.34 17.72
C LYS A 232 3.92 29.02 16.36
N ASN A 233 2.86 29.11 15.56
CA ASN A 233 2.91 29.50 14.14
C ASN A 233 4.06 28.79 13.40
N ALA A 234 4.21 27.49 13.63
CA ALA A 234 5.32 26.69 13.12
C ALA A 234 4.80 25.32 12.67
N TYR A 235 5.57 24.65 11.81
CA TYR A 235 5.27 23.29 11.39
C TYR A 235 6.47 22.35 11.55
N ALA A 236 6.17 21.08 11.77
CA ALA A 236 7.11 19.98 11.63
C ALA A 236 6.67 19.08 10.46
N VAL A 237 7.59 18.27 9.95
CA VAL A 237 7.31 17.29 8.91
C VAL A 237 7.37 15.90 9.53
N LEU A 238 6.36 15.09 9.27
CA LEU A 238 6.35 13.66 9.56
C LEU A 238 6.48 12.90 8.25
N ASP A 239 7.63 12.25 8.06
CA ASP A 239 7.82 11.31 6.94
C ASP A 239 6.99 10.05 7.18
N ASN A 240 6.18 9.68 6.20
CA ASN A 240 5.33 8.49 6.30
C ASN A 240 6.07 7.25 5.78
N ASN A 241 7.00 6.76 6.58
CA ASN A 241 7.77 5.54 6.31
C ASN A 241 7.08 4.27 6.84
N LEU A 242 5.77 4.34 7.14
CA LEU A 242 5.04 3.16 7.61
C LEU A 242 5.01 2.09 6.50
N PRO A 243 5.15 0.80 6.87
CA PRO A 243 5.03 -0.29 5.92
C PRO A 243 3.70 -0.20 5.17
N LYS A 244 3.71 -0.41 3.85
CA LYS A 244 2.51 -0.44 3.01
C LYS A 244 1.73 -1.75 3.22
N VAL A 245 1.20 -1.94 4.41
CA VAL A 245 0.41 -3.09 4.84
C VAL A 245 -1.06 -2.70 5.07
N SER A 246 -1.93 -3.69 5.26
CA SER A 246 -3.37 -3.49 5.44
C SER A 246 -3.78 -2.75 6.72
N THR A 247 -2.84 -2.47 7.63
CA THR A 247 -3.11 -1.77 8.91
C THR A 247 -2.65 -0.31 8.92
N ILE A 248 -2.09 0.19 7.82
CA ILE A 248 -1.45 1.51 7.77
C ILE A 248 -2.39 2.64 8.22
N GLU A 249 -3.68 2.57 7.89
CA GLU A 249 -4.67 3.57 8.30
C GLU A 249 -4.81 3.68 9.82
N SER A 250 -4.88 2.54 10.53
CA SER A 250 -5.01 2.53 11.99
C SER A 250 -3.72 2.93 12.68
N ASP A 251 -2.59 2.42 12.20
CA ASP A 251 -1.27 2.70 12.78
C ASP A 251 -0.89 4.18 12.60
N LEU A 252 -1.21 4.75 11.44
CA LEU A 252 -1.02 6.17 11.18
C LEU A 252 -1.93 7.04 12.05
N ALA A 253 -3.22 6.69 12.21
CA ALA A 253 -4.11 7.47 13.08
C ALA A 253 -3.60 7.50 14.53
N LYS A 254 -3.14 6.36 15.06
CA LYS A 254 -2.51 6.28 16.39
C LYS A 254 -1.21 7.08 16.47
N LEU A 255 -0.39 7.03 15.42
CA LEU A 255 0.83 7.84 15.33
C LEU A 255 0.50 9.33 15.36
N LEU A 256 -0.45 9.81 14.56
CA LEU A 256 -0.91 11.20 14.57
C LEU A 256 -1.44 11.59 15.96
N LYS A 257 -2.23 10.74 16.60
CA LYS A 257 -2.72 10.95 17.97
C LYS A 257 -1.58 11.10 18.96
N SER A 258 -0.56 10.25 18.88
CA SER A 258 0.63 10.29 19.75
C SER A 258 1.45 11.59 19.57
N ARG A 259 1.36 12.22 18.39
CA ARG A 259 1.94 13.53 18.09
C ARG A 259 1.06 14.70 18.56
N GLY A 260 -0.03 14.41 19.27
CA GLY A 260 -0.97 15.41 19.77
C GLY A 260 -1.90 16.00 18.71
N VAL A 261 -1.95 15.40 17.51
CA VAL A 261 -2.85 15.85 16.44
C VAL A 261 -4.30 15.72 16.89
N LYS A 262 -5.08 16.76 16.64
CA LYS A 262 -6.53 16.81 16.92
C LYS A 262 -7.36 17.03 15.67
N THR A 263 -6.75 17.53 14.59
CA THR A 263 -7.41 17.75 13.31
C THR A 263 -6.54 17.22 12.17
N ALA A 264 -7.15 16.55 11.20
CA ALA A 264 -6.51 16.09 9.97
C ALA A 264 -7.19 16.72 8.74
N ILE A 265 -6.38 17.19 7.79
CA ILE A 265 -6.83 17.75 6.51
C ILE A 265 -6.30 16.86 5.38
N LEU A 266 -7.21 16.29 4.60
CA LEU A 266 -6.93 15.23 3.62
C LEU A 266 -7.69 15.50 2.31
N ALA A 267 -7.11 15.19 1.14
CA ALA A 267 -7.86 15.41 -0.12
C ALA A 267 -8.79 14.25 -0.49
N ASN A 268 -8.38 13.02 -0.21
CA ASN A 268 -9.18 11.84 -0.50
C ASN A 268 -9.00 10.75 0.58
N PRO A 269 -9.54 10.95 1.79
CA PRO A 269 -9.44 9.95 2.84
C PRO A 269 -10.25 8.70 2.51
N SER A 270 -9.62 7.52 2.63
CA SER A 270 -10.34 6.25 2.55
C SER A 270 -11.29 6.10 3.74
N GLN A 271 -12.36 5.32 3.58
CA GLN A 271 -13.32 5.10 4.67
C GLN A 271 -12.66 4.48 5.92
N LEU A 272 -11.67 3.60 5.72
CA LEU A 272 -10.89 3.00 6.80
C LEU A 272 -10.11 4.06 7.57
N PHE A 273 -9.44 4.98 6.87
CA PHE A 273 -8.67 6.03 7.53
C PHE A 273 -9.56 7.05 8.23
N SER A 274 -10.65 7.47 7.59
CA SER A 274 -11.66 8.34 8.22
C SER A 274 -12.21 7.72 9.51
N SER A 275 -12.47 6.41 9.51
CA SER A 275 -12.94 5.68 10.68
C SER A 275 -11.86 5.55 11.76
N ALA A 276 -10.61 5.31 11.38
CA ALA A 276 -9.48 5.27 12.31
C ALA A 276 -9.26 6.63 12.99
N LEU A 277 -9.32 7.74 12.24
CA LEU A 277 -9.23 9.09 12.79
C LEU A 277 -10.37 9.38 13.79
N LYS A 278 -11.60 8.97 13.47
CA LYS A 278 -12.73 9.07 14.39
C LYS A 278 -12.50 8.30 15.69
N THR A 279 -12.01 7.07 15.61
CA THR A 279 -11.68 6.22 16.79
C THR A 279 -10.64 6.89 17.68
N GLU A 280 -9.63 7.53 17.08
CA GLU A 280 -8.60 8.27 17.82
C GLU A 280 -9.08 9.66 18.29
N GLY A 281 -10.31 10.06 17.97
CA GLY A 281 -10.87 11.38 18.30
C GLY A 281 -10.12 12.53 17.61
N ILE A 282 -9.72 12.33 16.36
CA ILE A 282 -9.10 13.33 15.49
C ILE A 282 -10.17 13.81 14.51
N GLU A 283 -10.54 15.09 14.55
CA GLU A 283 -11.46 15.69 13.58
C GLU A 283 -10.90 15.61 12.17
N CYS A 284 -11.75 15.37 11.18
CA CYS A 284 -11.31 15.25 9.80
C CYS A 284 -12.00 16.28 8.88
N TYR A 285 -11.20 16.91 8.03
CA TYR A 285 -11.67 17.76 6.93
C TYR A 285 -11.16 17.23 5.60
N LYS A 286 -12.05 17.23 4.61
CA LYS A 286 -11.73 16.87 3.23
C LYS A 286 -11.63 18.13 2.37
N THR A 287 -10.46 18.34 1.76
CA THR A 287 -10.22 19.47 0.86
C THR A 287 -9.01 19.22 -0.03
N LEU A 288 -8.92 19.93 -1.16
CA LEU A 288 -7.85 19.77 -2.14
C LEU A 288 -7.26 21.12 -2.55
N GLY A 289 -6.02 21.09 -3.05
CA GLY A 289 -5.33 22.27 -3.56
C GLY A 289 -4.00 22.56 -2.88
N ALA A 290 -3.44 23.74 -3.18
CA ALA A 290 -2.17 24.18 -2.61
C ALA A 290 -2.33 24.58 -1.14
N MET A 291 -1.45 24.07 -0.26
CA MET A 291 -1.48 24.39 1.16
C MET A 291 -1.24 25.88 1.45
N SER A 292 -0.62 26.61 0.51
CA SER A 292 -0.46 28.06 0.60
C SER A 292 -1.78 28.84 0.55
N LYS A 293 -2.91 28.19 0.25
CA LYS A 293 -4.24 28.79 0.27
C LYS A 293 -4.94 28.69 1.64
N LEU A 294 -4.40 27.89 2.57
CA LEU A 294 -4.90 27.81 3.93
C LEU A 294 -4.62 29.14 4.66
N LYS A 295 -5.62 29.66 5.36
CA LYS A 295 -5.44 30.84 6.24
C LYS A 295 -4.64 30.43 7.47
N LYS A 296 -3.77 31.31 7.97
CA LYS A 296 -2.81 31.05 9.06
C LYS A 296 -2.99 32.01 10.20
#